data_AF-A0A158D2L4-F1
#
_entry.id   AF-A0A158D2L4-F1
#
_cell.length_a   1.000
_cell.length_b   1.000
_cell.length_c   1.000
_cell.angle_alpha   90.00
_cell.angle_beta   90.00
_cell.angle_gamma   90.00
#
_symmetry.space_group_name_H-M   'P 1'
#
loop_
_entity.id
_entity.type
_entity.pdbx_description
1 polymer ?
#
loop_
_entity_poly.entity_id
_entity_poly.type
_entity_poly.pdbx_seq_one_letter_code
_entity_poly.pdbx_strand_id
1 'polypeptide(L)'
;MTQVSSMPRRFPSGLGATTAWQLNCGRKLTLFVVDQSVPLYNVILGNLRFFANADQVTAFVQRLEAVPEETPAQPTWQWIFESGFEQSVDGARNKRWCLYER
;
A
#
# COMPACT_ATOMS: atom_id res chain seq x y z
N MET A 1 -3.67 -14.41 -28.83
CA MET A 1 -3.29 -13.34 -27.88
C MET A 1 -4.54 -13.01 -27.07
N THR A 2 -4.68 -13.56 -25.87
CA THR A 2 -5.90 -13.40 -25.07
C THR A 2 -5.84 -12.05 -24.36
N GLN A 3 -6.66 -11.11 -24.82
CA GLN A 3 -6.82 -9.80 -24.21
C GLN A 3 -7.41 -9.98 -22.80
N VAL A 4 -6.56 -9.93 -21.78
CA VAL A 4 -6.99 -9.83 -20.39
C VAL A 4 -7.71 -8.50 -20.25
N SER A 5 -9.04 -8.52 -20.23
CA SER A 5 -9.85 -7.34 -19.89
C SER A 5 -9.54 -6.99 -18.44
N SER A 6 -8.57 -6.10 -18.22
CA SER A 6 -8.32 -5.54 -16.91
C SER A 6 -9.49 -4.62 -16.57
N MET A 7 -10.37 -5.06 -15.67
CA MET A 7 -11.31 -4.14 -15.02
C MET A 7 -10.55 -2.93 -14.48
N PRO A 8 -11.11 -1.72 -14.53
CA PRO A 8 -10.44 -0.53 -14.02
C PRO A 8 -10.09 -0.74 -12.55
N ARG A 9 -8.78 -0.74 -12.25
CA ARG A 9 -8.26 -0.87 -10.89
C ARG A 9 -8.65 0.37 -10.09
N ARG A 10 -9.64 0.21 -9.21
CA ARG A 10 -10.06 1.27 -8.29
C ARG A 10 -9.47 1.02 -6.92
N PHE A 11 -8.99 2.10 -6.30
CA PHE A 11 -8.63 2.07 -4.89
C PHE A 11 -9.89 1.94 -4.03
N PRO A 12 -9.82 1.21 -2.90
CA PRO A 12 -10.90 1.23 -1.91
C PRO A 12 -10.98 2.64 -1.29
N SER A 13 -12.19 3.15 -1.10
CA SER A 13 -12.44 4.55 -0.70
C SER A 13 -13.11 4.70 0.67
N GLY A 14 -13.21 3.63 1.47
CA GLY A 14 -13.79 3.62 2.83
C GLY A 14 -12.80 3.07 3.87
N LEU A 15 -12.78 3.57 5.11
CA LEU A 15 -12.02 2.91 6.19
C LEU A 15 -12.51 1.46 6.36
N GLY A 16 -11.57 0.51 6.40
CA GLY A 16 -11.88 -0.92 6.41
C GLY A 16 -12.36 -1.48 5.06
N ALA A 17 -12.52 -0.65 4.03
CA ALA A 17 -12.82 -1.14 2.69
C ALA A 17 -11.61 -1.88 2.11
N THR A 18 -11.92 -2.90 1.32
CA THR A 18 -10.94 -3.80 0.72
C THR A 18 -11.18 -3.90 -0.78
N THR A 19 -10.12 -3.85 -1.56
CA THR A 19 -10.17 -4.18 -3.00
C THR A 19 -9.07 -5.17 -3.34
N ALA A 20 -9.37 -6.12 -4.21
CA ALA A 20 -8.37 -7.01 -4.80
C ALA A 20 -8.15 -6.68 -6.28
N TRP A 21 -6.90 -6.61 -6.70
CA TRP A 21 -6.49 -6.45 -8.08
C TRP A 21 -5.84 -7.73 -8.59
N GLN A 22 -6.27 -8.16 -9.77
CA GLN A 22 -5.55 -9.16 -10.55
C GLN A 22 -4.48 -8.42 -11.36
N LEU A 23 -3.21 -8.74 -11.11
CA LEU A 23 -2.08 -8.20 -11.85
C LEU A 23 -1.84 -9.01 -13.13
N ASN A 24 -1.25 -8.37 -14.14
CA ASN A 24 -0.97 -9.02 -15.43
C ASN A 24 0.01 -10.20 -15.28
N CYS A 25 0.87 -10.17 -14.27
CA CYS A 25 1.77 -11.27 -13.91
C CYS A 25 1.08 -12.46 -13.21
N GLY A 26 -0.27 -12.50 -13.19
CA GLY A 26 -1.05 -13.59 -12.58
C GLY A 26 -1.17 -13.52 -11.06
N ARG A 27 -0.57 -12.50 -10.43
CA ARG A 27 -0.57 -12.33 -8.97
C ARG A 27 -1.79 -11.54 -8.50
N LYS A 28 -2.27 -11.86 -7.30
CA LYS A 28 -3.38 -11.14 -6.64
C LYS A 28 -2.82 -10.17 -5.62
N LEU A 29 -3.06 -8.88 -5.82
CA LEU A 29 -2.73 -7.82 -4.87
C LEU A 29 -4.00 -7.40 -4.12
N THR A 30 -3.94 -7.32 -2.79
CA THR A 30 -5.07 -6.89 -1.97
C THR A 30 -4.72 -5.60 -1.23
N LEU A 31 -5.63 -4.63 -1.27
CA LEU A 31 -5.50 -3.32 -0.62
C LEU A 31 -6.57 -3.21 0.46
N PHE A 32 -6.15 -2.86 1.66
CA PHE A 32 -7.04 -2.49 2.77
C PHE A 32 -6.78 -1.05 3.16
N VAL A 33 -7.82 -0.22 3.26
CA VAL A 33 -7.66 1.17 3.73
C VAL A 33 -7.32 1.17 5.20
N VAL A 34 -6.19 1.78 5.54
CA VAL A 34 -5.70 1.96 6.92
C VAL A 34 -6.07 3.35 7.43
N ASP A 35 -5.86 4.37 6.59
CA ASP A 35 -6.16 5.76 6.91
C ASP A 35 -6.64 6.45 5.63
N GLN A 36 -7.58 7.40 5.77
CA GLN A 36 -8.13 8.19 4.67
C GLN A 36 -7.58 9.62 4.65
N SER A 37 -7.09 10.13 5.79
CA SER A 37 -6.48 11.47 5.88
C SER A 37 -5.18 11.52 5.08
N VAL A 38 -4.44 10.41 5.12
CA VAL A 38 -3.39 10.05 4.18
C VAL A 38 -3.91 8.77 3.53
N PRO A 39 -4.26 8.74 2.24
CA PRO A 39 -4.85 7.56 1.59
C PRO A 39 -3.85 6.40 1.60
N LEU A 40 -3.77 5.73 2.74
CA LEU A 40 -2.74 4.79 3.13
C LEU A 40 -3.38 3.42 3.17
N TYR A 41 -2.71 2.49 2.50
CA TYR A 41 -3.20 1.15 2.30
C TYR A 41 -2.24 0.14 2.92
N ASN A 42 -2.81 -0.88 3.56
CA ASN A 42 -2.10 -2.12 3.83
C ASN A 42 -2.16 -2.97 2.56
N VAL A 43 -1.00 -3.11 1.91
CA VAL A 43 -0.82 -3.84 0.66
C VAL A 43 -0.40 -5.27 0.99
N ILE A 44 -1.07 -6.24 0.39
CA ILE A 44 -0.77 -7.67 0.55
C ILE A 44 -0.60 -8.31 -0.83
N LEU A 45 0.55 -8.95 -1.05
CA LEU A 45 0.87 -9.70 -2.26
C LEU A 45 1.59 -11.01 -1.87
N GLY A 46 0.86 -12.12 -1.83
CA GLY A 46 1.38 -13.38 -1.28
C GLY A 46 1.79 -13.20 0.18
N ASN A 47 3.06 -13.46 0.50
CA ASN A 47 3.62 -13.28 1.85
C ASN A 47 4.11 -11.85 2.13
N LEU A 48 4.18 -11.00 1.10
CA LEU A 48 4.65 -9.63 1.25
C LEU A 48 3.52 -8.75 1.80
N ARG A 49 3.83 -8.00 2.87
CA ARG A 49 2.92 -7.03 3.49
C ARG A 49 3.64 -5.73 3.83
N PHE A 50 3.06 -4.60 3.43
CA PHE A 50 3.61 -3.28 3.72
C PHE A 50 2.54 -2.19 3.64
N PHE A 51 2.84 -1.03 4.19
CA PHE A 51 2.02 0.17 4.03
C PHE A 51 2.50 1.00 2.85
N ALA A 52 1.57 1.53 2.07
CA ALA A 52 1.85 2.40 0.95
C ALA A 52 0.69 3.36 0.67
N ASN A 53 1.00 4.56 0.19
CA ASN A 53 -0.02 5.46 -0.35
C ASN A 53 -0.39 5.06 -1.80
N ALA A 54 -1.35 5.77 -2.39
CA ALA A 54 -1.85 5.46 -3.74
C ALA A 54 -0.75 5.51 -4.82
N ASP A 55 0.16 6.48 -4.75
CA ASP A 55 1.27 6.63 -5.69
C ASP A 55 2.26 5.47 -5.57
N GLN A 56 2.66 5.11 -4.35
CA GLN A 56 3.54 3.99 -4.05
C GLN A 56 2.94 2.66 -4.51
N VAL A 57 1.64 2.43 -4.30
CA VAL A 57 0.93 1.24 -4.81
C VAL A 57 0.99 1.20 -6.33
N THR A 58 0.73 2.32 -6.99
CA THR A 58 0.71 2.41 -8.46
C THR A 58 2.10 2.12 -9.03
N ALA A 59 3.15 2.75 -8.49
CA ALA A 59 4.53 2.53 -8.91
C ALA A 59 5.00 1.08 -8.67
N PHE A 60 4.63 0.49 -7.52
CA PHE A 60 4.93 -0.91 -7.22
C PHE A 60 4.27 -1.87 -8.21
N VAL A 61 3.00 -1.65 -8.53
CA VAL A 61 2.27 -2.46 -9.51
C VAL A 61 2.87 -2.30 -10.90
N GLN A 62 3.15 -1.08 -11.35
CA GLN A 62 3.76 -0.82 -12.65
C GLN A 62 5.10 -1.55 -12.81
N ARG A 63 5.94 -1.57 -11.77
CA ARG A 63 7.22 -2.30 -11.76
C ARG A 63 7.00 -3.80 -11.95
N LEU A 64 6.13 -4.40 -11.14
CA LEU A 64 5.84 -5.84 -11.21
C LEU A 64 5.22 -6.27 -12.55
N GLU A 65 4.49 -5.36 -13.20
CA GLU A 65 3.90 -5.64 -14.50
C GLU A 65 4.87 -5.43 -15.66
N ALA A 66 5.85 -4.53 -15.50
CA ALA A 66 6.94 -4.37 -16.45
C ALA A 66 7.87 -5.60 -16.48
N VAL A 67 8.07 -6.25 -15.33
CA VAL A 67 8.92 -7.45 -15.19
C VAL A 67 8.15 -8.56 -14.46
N PRO A 68 7.34 -9.37 -15.18
CA PRO A 68 6.48 -10.39 -14.56
C PRO A 68 7.23 -11.46 -13.76
N GLU A 69 8.49 -11.71 -14.11
CA GLU A 69 9.37 -12.69 -13.44
C GLU A 69 10.03 -12.13 -12.16
N GLU A 70 9.99 -10.81 -11.95
CA GLU A 70 10.59 -10.19 -10.76
C GLU A 70 9.92 -10.74 -9.50
N THR A 71 10.73 -11.19 -8.53
CA THR A 71 10.24 -11.59 -7.23
C THR A 71 9.91 -10.33 -6.42
N PRO A 72 8.67 -10.16 -5.94
CA PRO A 72 8.28 -8.96 -5.21
C PRO A 72 9.06 -8.88 -3.89
N ALA A 73 9.76 -7.77 -3.69
CA ALA A 73 10.56 -7.51 -2.50
C ALA A 73 9.92 -6.44 -1.60
N GLN A 74 10.39 -6.39 -0.34
CA GLN A 74 10.01 -5.32 0.59
C GLN A 74 10.40 -3.96 0.00
N PRO A 75 9.51 -2.95 0.06
CA PRO A 75 9.89 -1.61 -0.35
C PRO A 75 11.00 -1.05 0.53
N THR A 76 11.76 -0.11 -0.04
CA THR A 76 12.79 0.69 0.68
C THR A 76 12.18 1.77 1.56
N TRP A 77 10.86 1.81 1.73
CA TRP A 77 10.19 2.75 2.62
C TRP A 77 9.36 2.03 3.67
N GLN A 78 9.07 2.75 4.75
CA GLN A 78 8.22 2.30 5.82
C GLN A 78 7.35 3.45 6.32
N TRP A 79 6.05 3.22 6.39
CA TRP A 79 5.14 4.09 7.11
C TRP A 79 5.05 3.65 8.57
N ILE A 80 5.21 4.59 9.49
CA ILE A 80 5.11 4.37 10.94
C ILE A 80 4.05 5.33 11.48
N PHE A 81 3.14 4.81 12.29
CA PHE A 81 2.17 5.64 13.00
C PHE A 81 2.79 6.12 14.31
N GLU A 82 3.20 7.39 14.33
CA GLU A 82 3.67 8.04 15.54
C GLU A 82 2.46 8.36 16.42
N SER A 83 2.30 7.62 17.52
CA SER A 83 1.15 7.79 18.42
C SER A 83 1.37 8.85 19.50
N GLY A 84 2.58 9.42 19.58
CA GLY A 84 2.95 10.53 20.47
C GLY A 84 3.17 10.16 21.94
N PHE A 85 3.23 8.87 22.29
CA PHE A 85 3.28 8.42 23.69
C PHE A 85 4.66 8.47 24.36
N GLU A 86 5.75 8.66 23.63
CA GLU A 86 7.06 8.44 24.24
C GLU A 86 7.58 9.58 25.12
N GLN A 87 7.19 10.86 24.95
CA GLN A 87 7.81 11.96 25.76
C GLN A 87 6.98 13.26 25.96
N SER A 88 5.65 13.29 25.84
CA SER A 88 4.90 14.57 26.00
C SER A 88 4.13 14.66 27.33
N VAL A 89 4.69 15.40 28.29
CA VAL A 89 3.98 15.90 29.50
C VAL A 89 3.07 17.10 29.13
N ASP A 90 3.19 17.60 27.88
CA ASP A 90 2.61 18.85 27.41
C ASP A 90 1.35 18.65 26.54
N GLY A 91 0.92 17.41 26.32
CA GLY A 91 -0.35 17.10 25.65
C GLY A 91 -0.40 17.38 24.14
N ALA A 92 0.74 17.47 23.45
CA ALA A 92 0.76 17.72 22.01
C ALA A 92 0.16 16.54 21.21
N ARG A 93 -0.92 16.82 20.48
CA ARG A 93 -1.72 15.90 19.63
C ARG A 93 -1.01 15.43 18.35
N ASN A 94 0.27 15.11 18.37
CA ASN A 94 1.02 14.78 17.15
C ASN A 94 0.85 13.31 16.71
N LYS A 95 -0.40 12.84 16.63
CA LYS A 95 -0.71 11.53 16.05
C LYS A 95 -0.70 11.64 14.53
N ARG A 96 0.31 11.06 13.88
CA ARG A 96 0.44 11.12 12.41
C ARG A 96 1.17 9.92 11.84
N TRP A 97 0.90 9.66 10.57
CA TRP A 97 1.71 8.75 9.76
C TRP A 97 2.96 9.47 9.27
N CYS A 98 4.11 8.85 9.49
CA CYS A 98 5.42 9.33 9.03
C CYS A 98 6.02 8.32 8.06
N LEU A 99 6.60 8.82 6.98
CA LEU A 99 7.31 8.04 5.97
C LEU A 99 8.81 8.07 6.28
N TYR A 100 9.42 6.89 6.34
CA TYR A 100 10.86 6.70 6.50
C TYR A 100 11.40 5.93 5.30
N GLU A 101 12.52 6.37 4.77
CA GLU A 101 13.30 5.62 3.78
C GLU A 101 14.35 4.76 4.50
N ARG A 102 14.59 3.55 3.98
CA ARG A 102 15.56 2.57 4.47
C ARG A 102 16.78 2.53 3.57
#